data_AF-A0A1G2NCS3-F1
#
_entry.id   AF-A0A1G2NCS3-F1
#
_cell.length_a   1.000
_cell.length_b   1.000
_cell.length_c   1.000
_cell.angle_alpha   90.00
_cell.angle_beta   90.00
_cell.angle_gamma   90.00
#
_symmetry.space_group_name_H-M   'P 1'
#
loop_
_entity.id
_entity.type
_entity.pdbx_description
1 polymer ?
#
loop_
_entity_poly.entity_id
_entity_poly.type
_entity_poly.pdbx_seq_one_letter_code
_entity_poly.pdbx_strand_id
1 'polypeptide(L)'
;MSEEKNDVNIPQTEARGDKVTCRSCRLEYVPSPFFDFYPDKEDSSTGLCEECFLAKIAAPKTPPQGHVDNVCKKGQGKECCAYLVFEAKENGGFRCSKESSMASHINQRLAENSMRSKGDNCSGPPHFIPNSEGDTIVITS
;
A
#
# COMPACT_ATOMS: atom_id res chain seq x y z
N MET A 1 40.55 -17.33 -40.06
CA MET A 1 39.48 -18.32 -39.82
C MET A 1 40.14 -19.41 -38.98
N SER A 2 39.80 -19.63 -37.72
CA SER A 2 38.46 -19.54 -37.11
C SER A 2 38.63 -19.34 -35.60
N GLU A 3 37.82 -18.46 -35.02
CA GLU A 3 37.75 -18.19 -33.59
C GLU A 3 37.06 -19.36 -32.87
N GLU A 4 37.75 -19.97 -31.92
CA GLU A 4 37.24 -21.05 -31.09
C GLU A 4 36.40 -20.42 -29.97
N LYS A 5 35.07 -20.47 -30.13
CA LYS A 5 34.12 -19.98 -29.13
C LYS A 5 34.12 -20.94 -27.94
N ASN A 6 34.66 -20.49 -26.81
CA ASN A 6 34.45 -21.14 -25.52
C ASN A 6 33.00 -20.92 -25.09
N ASP A 7 32.14 -21.90 -25.36
CA ASP A 7 30.79 -21.98 -24.82
C ASP A 7 30.88 -22.22 -23.30
N VAL A 8 30.70 -21.13 -22.55
CA VAL A 8 30.47 -21.20 -21.10
C VAL A 8 29.14 -21.90 -20.89
N ASN A 9 29.19 -23.13 -20.39
CA ASN A 9 28.02 -23.91 -19.99
C ASN A 9 27.37 -23.25 -18.77
N ILE A 10 26.43 -22.34 -19.02
CA ILE A 10 25.58 -21.76 -17.98
C ILE A 10 24.49 -22.80 -17.67
N PRO A 11 24.42 -23.34 -16.43
CA PRO A 11 23.38 -24.28 -16.08
C PRO A 11 22.01 -23.61 -16.23
N GLN A 12 21.19 -24.13 -17.14
CA GLN A 12 19.78 -23.75 -17.24
C GLN A 12 19.06 -24.28 -16.00
N THR A 13 18.92 -23.45 -14.97
CA THR A 13 18.09 -23.75 -13.82
C THR A 13 16.62 -23.67 -14.24
N GLU A 14 15.98 -24.83 -14.32
CA GLU A 14 14.55 -25.00 -14.53
C GLU A 14 13.75 -24.21 -13.48
N ALA A 15 12.69 -23.54 -13.93
CA ALA A 15 11.79 -22.75 -13.11
C ALA A 15 11.08 -23.61 -12.04
N ARG A 16 11.61 -23.60 -10.82
CA ARG A 16 10.91 -24.02 -9.60
C ARG A 16 10.59 -22.79 -8.75
N GLY A 17 9.53 -22.07 -9.11
CA GLY A 17 8.98 -21.00 -8.27
C GLY A 17 7.61 -21.41 -7.77
N ASP A 18 7.46 -21.64 -6.47
CA ASP A 18 6.14 -21.77 -5.86
C ASP A 18 5.32 -20.51 -6.16
N LYS A 19 4.02 -20.66 -6.46
CA LYS A 19 3.14 -19.51 -6.71
C LYS A 19 3.08 -18.61 -5.48
N VAL A 20 3.22 -17.30 -5.69
CA VAL A 20 3.08 -16.29 -4.63
C VAL A 20 1.87 -15.39 -4.91
N THR A 21 1.28 -14.85 -3.85
CA THR A 21 0.13 -13.93 -3.95
C THR A 21 0.54 -12.53 -3.49
N CYS A 22 0.27 -11.51 -4.31
CA CYS A 22 0.47 -10.11 -3.90
C CYS A 22 -0.53 -9.74 -2.79
N ARG A 23 -0.04 -9.21 -1.66
CA ARG A 23 -0.93 -8.83 -0.56
C ARG A 23 -1.84 -7.63 -0.87
N SER A 24 -1.45 -6.79 -1.84
CA SER A 24 -2.15 -5.54 -2.17
C SER A 24 -3.25 -5.76 -3.22
N CYS A 25 -2.90 -6.32 -4.38
CA CYS A 25 -3.86 -6.54 -5.48
C CYS A 25 -4.41 -7.97 -5.56
N ARG A 26 -3.93 -8.90 -4.71
CA ARG A 26 -4.33 -10.33 -4.67
C ARG A 26 -4.03 -11.13 -5.95
N LEU A 27 -3.22 -10.60 -6.87
CA LEU A 27 -2.77 -11.33 -8.06
C LEU A 27 -1.83 -12.48 -7.68
N GLU A 28 -2.07 -13.67 -8.23
CA GLU A 28 -1.16 -14.82 -8.17
C GLU A 28 -0.21 -14.84 -9.36
N TYR A 29 1.07 -15.09 -9.13
CA TYR A 29 2.05 -15.24 -10.21
C TYR A 29 3.25 -16.09 -9.77
N VAL A 30 4.05 -16.52 -10.75
CA VAL A 30 5.30 -17.25 -10.54
C VAL A 30 6.44 -16.25 -10.64
N PRO A 31 7.22 -16.01 -9.57
CA PRO A 31 8.30 -15.03 -9.60
C PRO A 31 9.38 -15.41 -10.62
N SER A 32 9.78 -14.47 -11.48
CA SER A 32 10.96 -14.66 -12.34
C SER A 32 12.25 -14.24 -11.63
N PRO A 33 13.42 -14.80 -12.01
CA PRO A 33 14.73 -14.40 -11.48
C PRO A 33 15.07 -12.93 -11.75
N PHE A 34 14.34 -12.28 -12.66
CA PHE A 34 14.63 -10.97 -13.18
C PHE A 34 13.72 -9.88 -12.64
N PHE A 35 12.89 -10.19 -11.63
CA PHE A 35 11.94 -9.33 -10.89
C PHE A 35 10.48 -9.64 -11.19
N ASP A 36 9.71 -9.96 -10.14
CA ASP A 36 8.23 -9.87 -10.14
C ASP A 36 7.66 -9.75 -8.71
N PHE A 37 8.33 -10.30 -7.67
CA PHE A 37 7.88 -10.32 -6.27
C PHE A 37 8.86 -9.61 -5.31
N TYR A 38 8.34 -8.65 -4.56
CA TYR A 38 9.06 -7.90 -3.54
C TYR A 38 8.62 -8.38 -2.15
N PRO A 39 9.39 -9.26 -1.49
CA PRO A 39 9.05 -9.78 -0.17
C PRO A 39 9.12 -8.69 0.89
N ASP A 40 8.30 -8.82 1.94
CA ASP A 40 8.40 -7.96 3.11
C ASP A 40 9.70 -8.23 3.88
N LYS A 41 10.24 -7.19 4.53
CA LYS A 41 11.50 -7.29 5.28
C LYS A 41 11.42 -8.23 6.49
N GLU A 42 10.21 -8.42 7.02
CA GLU A 42 9.94 -9.16 8.26
C GLU A 42 9.43 -10.59 7.97
N ASP A 43 8.88 -10.84 6.79
CA ASP A 43 8.32 -12.13 6.38
C ASP A 43 8.49 -12.32 4.86
N SER A 44 9.31 -13.29 4.46
CA SER A 44 9.58 -13.59 3.06
C SER A 44 8.45 -14.35 2.36
N SER A 45 7.44 -14.82 3.10
CA SER A 45 6.27 -15.52 2.55
C SER A 45 5.15 -14.57 2.11
N THR A 46 5.25 -13.28 2.45
CA THR A 46 4.29 -12.23 2.08
C THR A 46 5.00 -11.06 1.38
N GLY A 47 4.35 -10.45 0.37
CA GLY A 47 5.02 -9.44 -0.46
C GLY A 47 4.12 -8.70 -1.44
N LEU A 48 4.72 -7.81 -2.24
CA LEU A 48 4.06 -7.02 -3.27
C LEU A 48 4.53 -7.44 -4.66
N CYS A 49 3.64 -7.44 -5.66
CA CYS A 49 4.07 -7.49 -7.05
C CYS A 49 4.80 -6.21 -7.45
N GLU A 50 5.57 -6.27 -8.54
CA GLU A 50 6.29 -5.12 -9.09
C GLU A 50 5.39 -3.91 -9.24
N GLU A 51 4.22 -4.05 -9.86
CA GLU A 51 3.28 -2.93 -10.02
C GLU A 51 2.84 -2.33 -8.68
N CYS A 52 2.52 -3.17 -7.68
CA CYS A 52 2.13 -2.68 -6.36
C CYS A 52 3.31 -2.12 -5.55
N PHE A 53 4.52 -2.65 -5.76
CA PHE A 53 5.74 -2.14 -5.14
C PHE A 53 6.12 -0.79 -5.73
N LEU A 54 6.17 -0.69 -7.06
CA LEU A 54 6.36 0.56 -7.81
C LEU A 54 5.27 1.57 -7.45
N ALA A 55 4.01 1.15 -7.43
CA ALA A 55 2.91 2.00 -6.98
C ALA A 55 3.07 2.41 -5.52
N LYS A 56 3.64 1.59 -4.62
CA LYS A 56 3.89 1.98 -3.23
C LYS A 56 5.04 2.99 -3.10
N ILE A 57 6.14 2.80 -3.82
CA ILE A 57 7.27 3.74 -3.80
C ILE A 57 6.99 5.03 -4.57
N ALA A 58 6.16 4.95 -5.62
CA ALA A 58 5.76 6.09 -6.47
C ALA A 58 4.39 6.68 -6.07
N ALA A 59 3.71 6.14 -5.05
CA ALA A 59 2.28 6.34 -4.87
C ALA A 59 1.90 7.81 -4.71
N PRO A 60 0.78 8.22 -5.34
CA PRO A 60 0.06 9.38 -4.87
C PRO A 60 -0.45 9.05 -3.46
N LYS A 61 0.20 9.64 -2.46
CA LYS A 61 -0.39 9.80 -1.12
C LYS A 61 -1.65 10.68 -1.17
N THR A 62 -2.00 11.22 -2.33
CA THR A 62 -3.16 12.08 -2.58
C THR A 62 -4.33 11.18 -3.00
N PRO A 63 -5.45 11.17 -2.26
CA PRO A 63 -6.65 10.45 -2.70
C PRO A 63 -7.20 11.02 -4.03
N PRO A 64 -7.85 10.21 -4.87
CA PRO A 64 -8.47 10.69 -6.11
C PRO A 64 -9.50 11.81 -5.88
N GLN A 65 -9.72 12.63 -6.91
CA GLN A 65 -10.74 13.68 -6.88
C GLN A 65 -12.13 13.07 -6.60
N GLY A 66 -12.89 13.65 -5.66
CA GLY A 66 -14.19 13.13 -5.20
C GLY A 66 -14.12 12.04 -4.13
N HIS A 67 -13.00 11.31 -4.01
CA HIS A 67 -12.81 10.34 -2.92
C HIS A 67 -12.70 11.03 -1.55
N VAL A 68 -12.05 12.20 -1.53
CA VAL A 68 -11.88 13.03 -0.32
C VAL A 68 -13.24 13.43 0.28
N ASP A 69 -14.19 13.82 -0.56
CA ASP A 69 -15.48 14.33 -0.12
C ASP A 69 -16.44 13.19 0.23
N ASN A 70 -16.51 12.16 -0.61
CA ASN A 70 -17.53 11.11 -0.50
C ASN A 70 -17.12 9.94 0.41
N VAL A 71 -15.84 9.57 0.42
CA VAL A 71 -15.35 8.40 1.18
C VAL A 71 -14.59 8.85 2.41
N CYS A 72 -13.63 9.76 2.26
CA CYS A 72 -12.92 10.31 3.42
C CYS A 72 -13.78 11.30 4.23
N LYS A 73 -14.96 11.67 3.73
CA LYS A 73 -15.97 12.49 4.42
C LYS A 73 -15.38 13.79 4.99
N LYS A 74 -14.59 14.51 4.18
CA LYS A 74 -13.95 15.77 4.56
C LYS A 74 -14.96 16.72 5.23
N GLY A 75 -14.64 17.16 6.44
CA GLY A 75 -15.45 18.13 7.20
C GLY A 75 -16.62 17.53 7.99
N GLN A 76 -16.90 16.23 7.89
CA GLN A 76 -18.03 15.57 8.56
C GLN A 76 -17.74 15.16 10.01
N GLY A 77 -16.97 15.97 10.75
CA GLY A 77 -16.69 15.76 12.17
C GLY A 77 -16.11 14.36 12.47
N LYS A 78 -16.81 13.57 13.30
CA LYS A 78 -16.38 12.22 13.70
C LYS A 78 -16.32 11.23 12.54
N GLU A 79 -17.14 11.40 11.51
CA GLU A 79 -17.16 10.51 10.35
C GLU A 79 -16.04 10.80 9.35
N CYS A 80 -15.41 11.97 9.46
CA CYS A 80 -14.25 12.30 8.65
C CYS A 80 -13.12 11.31 8.94
N CYS A 81 -12.47 10.82 7.88
CA CYS A 81 -11.36 9.90 7.98
C CYS A 81 -10.22 10.53 8.78
N ALA A 82 -9.75 9.83 9.83
CA ALA A 82 -8.70 10.31 10.73
C ALA A 82 -7.35 10.47 10.02
N TYR A 83 -7.14 9.70 8.96
CA TYR A 83 -5.90 9.68 8.17
C TYR A 83 -5.87 10.72 7.06
N LEU A 84 -6.94 11.51 6.87
CA LEU A 84 -6.99 12.60 5.89
C LEU A 84 -6.33 13.85 6.48
N VAL A 85 -5.14 14.20 5.99
CA VAL A 85 -4.38 15.39 6.42
C VAL A 85 -4.26 16.40 5.28
N PHE A 86 -4.08 17.68 5.60
CA PHE A 86 -3.81 18.73 4.62
C PHE A 86 -2.34 19.12 4.66
N GLU A 87 -1.64 19.06 3.52
CA GLU A 87 -0.26 19.57 3.39
C GLU A 87 -0.30 20.99 2.81
N ALA A 88 0.37 21.95 3.44
CA ALA A 88 0.26 23.39 3.11
C ALA A 88 1.34 23.94 2.15
N LYS A 89 2.05 23.08 1.40
CA LYS A 89 3.09 23.54 0.44
C LYS A 89 2.49 24.23 -0.78
N GLU A 90 3.31 24.84 -1.64
CA GLU A 90 2.84 25.63 -2.82
C GLU A 90 1.96 24.87 -3.82
N ASN A 91 1.86 23.54 -3.74
CA ASN A 91 0.86 22.72 -4.46
C ASN A 91 0.21 21.70 -3.51
N GLY A 92 -0.02 22.15 -2.29
CA GLY A 92 -0.52 21.38 -1.17
C GLY A 92 -1.97 20.97 -1.34
N GLY A 93 -2.35 19.87 -0.70
CA GLY A 93 -3.69 19.33 -0.79
C GLY A 93 -3.93 18.24 0.24
N PHE A 94 -5.08 17.61 0.14
CA PHE A 94 -5.42 16.48 0.99
C PHE A 94 -4.57 15.26 0.66
N ARG A 95 -4.00 14.67 1.71
CA ARG A 95 -3.10 13.52 1.66
C ARG A 95 -3.56 12.48 2.67
N CYS A 96 -3.35 11.21 2.35
CA CYS A 96 -3.56 10.10 3.24
C CYS A 96 -2.29 9.80 4.03
N SER A 97 -2.43 9.76 5.35
CA SER A 97 -1.34 9.49 6.29
C SER A 97 -1.28 8.04 6.79
N LYS A 98 -2.16 7.15 6.30
CA LYS A 98 -2.27 5.76 6.80
C LYS A 98 -0.97 4.95 6.68
N GLU A 99 -0.23 5.12 5.58
CA GLU A 99 1.08 4.48 5.38
C GLU A 99 2.26 5.44 5.66
N SER A 100 2.03 6.53 6.40
CA SER A 100 3.07 7.50 6.74
C SER A 100 3.55 7.32 8.18
N SER A 101 4.70 7.92 8.52
CA SER A 101 5.18 7.99 9.90
C SER A 101 4.21 8.68 10.88
N MET A 102 3.22 9.42 10.36
CA MET A 102 2.17 10.04 11.19
C MET A 102 1.07 9.08 11.62
N ALA A 103 0.96 7.89 11.01
CA ALA A 103 -0.09 6.93 11.34
C ALA A 103 -0.07 6.55 12.84
N SER A 104 1.11 6.34 13.42
CA SER A 104 1.25 6.02 14.85
C SER A 104 0.70 7.12 15.76
N HIS A 105 0.97 8.38 15.42
CA HIS A 105 0.50 9.53 16.19
C HIS A 105 -1.01 9.71 16.06
N ILE A 106 -1.56 9.47 14.85
CA ILE A 106 -3.01 9.50 14.61
C ILE A 106 -3.69 8.38 15.42
N ASN A 107 -3.15 7.16 15.39
CA ASN A 107 -3.69 6.03 16.14
C ASN A 107 -3.68 6.28 17.65
N GLN A 108 -2.61 6.87 18.18
CA GLN A 108 -2.56 7.28 19.58
C GLN A 108 -3.69 8.27 19.92
N ARG A 109 -3.87 9.32 19.10
CA ARG A 109 -4.93 10.32 19.32
C ARG A 109 -6.33 9.76 19.18
N LEU A 110 -6.53 8.75 18.33
CA LEU A 110 -7.78 7.99 18.25
C LEU A 110 -8.06 7.23 19.55
N ALA A 111 -7.07 6.49 20.06
CA ALA A 111 -7.17 5.76 21.32
C ALA A 111 -7.42 6.68 22.52
N GLU A 112 -6.74 7.84 22.57
CA GLU A 112 -6.93 8.88 23.59
C GLU A 112 -8.20 9.71 23.39
N ASN A 113 -8.94 9.48 22.30
CA ASN A 113 -10.15 10.23 21.95
C ASN A 113 -9.89 11.76 21.79
N SER A 114 -8.66 12.15 21.48
CA SER A 114 -8.14 13.55 21.51
C SER A 114 -8.20 14.26 20.14
N MET A 115 -8.93 13.70 19.17
CA MET A 115 -9.16 14.30 17.86
C MET A 115 -10.62 14.19 17.40
N ARG A 116 -11.01 15.10 16.50
CA ARG A 116 -12.39 15.19 15.98
C ARG A 116 -12.68 14.14 14.92
N SER A 117 -11.81 14.02 13.91
CA SER A 117 -11.92 13.03 12.84
C SER A 117 -11.59 11.63 13.36
N LYS A 118 -12.49 10.66 13.18
CA LYS A 118 -12.34 9.31 13.75
C LYS A 118 -12.63 8.17 12.77
N GLY A 119 -13.07 8.49 11.56
CA GLY A 119 -13.37 7.48 10.57
C GLY A 119 -12.11 6.73 10.13
N ASP A 120 -12.28 5.44 9.86
CA ASP A 120 -11.36 4.68 9.02
C ASP A 120 -12.15 4.14 7.82
N ASN A 121 -12.19 4.94 6.75
CA ASN A 121 -13.22 4.79 5.71
C ASN A 121 -12.73 4.07 4.44
N CYS A 122 -11.43 3.78 4.32
CA CYS A 122 -10.86 3.14 3.13
C CYS A 122 -9.53 2.44 3.41
N SER A 123 -9.08 1.58 2.50
CA SER A 123 -7.79 0.87 2.60
C SER A 123 -6.56 1.80 2.60
N GLY A 124 -6.68 3.02 2.08
CA GLY A 124 -5.54 3.92 1.86
C GLY A 124 -4.79 3.63 0.56
N PRO A 125 -3.63 4.29 0.32
CA PRO A 125 -2.85 4.07 -0.88
C PRO A 125 -2.36 2.61 -1.01
N PRO A 126 -2.11 2.12 -2.24
CA PRO A 126 -2.27 2.85 -3.50
C PRO A 126 -3.71 2.86 -4.05
N HIS A 127 -4.62 2.06 -3.50
CA HIS A 127 -5.90 1.75 -4.15
C HIS A 127 -7.13 2.51 -3.62
N PHE A 128 -7.09 3.04 -2.39
CA PHE A 128 -8.18 3.80 -1.78
C PHE A 128 -9.55 3.11 -1.88
N ILE A 129 -9.62 1.82 -1.57
CA ILE A 129 -10.85 1.04 -1.65
C ILE A 129 -11.71 1.40 -0.43
N PRO A 130 -12.96 1.88 -0.59
CA PRO A 130 -13.83 2.16 0.55
C PRO A 130 -14.03 0.92 1.42
N ASN A 131 -13.99 1.09 2.73
CA ASN A 131 -14.39 0.03 3.65
C ASN A 131 -15.92 -0.09 3.52
N SER A 132 -16.43 -1.28 3.22
CA SER A 132 -17.87 -1.55 3.20
C SER A 132 -18.49 -1.08 4.51
N GLU A 133 -19.66 -0.42 4.46
CA GLU A 133 -20.44 -0.08 5.65
C GLU A 133 -20.78 -1.37 6.41
N GLY A 134 -19.96 -1.74 7.41
CA GLY A 134 -20.11 -2.99 8.16
C GLY A 134 -18.83 -3.59 8.73
N ASP A 135 -17.65 -3.28 8.17
CA ASP A 135 -16.39 -3.82 8.69
C ASP A 135 -15.88 -2.98 9.87
N THR A 136 -16.52 -3.18 11.02
CA THR A 136 -16.03 -2.68 12.31
C THR A 136 -14.72 -3.40 12.62
N ILE A 137 -13.58 -2.74 12.42
CA ILE A 137 -12.31 -3.25 12.95
C ILE A 137 -12.40 -3.15 14.47
N VAL A 138 -12.79 -4.26 15.10
CA VAL A 138 -12.70 -4.42 16.56
C VAL A 138 -11.22 -4.44 16.90
N ILE A 139 -10.70 -3.30 17.39
CA ILE A 139 -9.40 -3.27 18.04
C ILE A 139 -9.64 -3.85 19.44
N THR A 140 -9.41 -5.15 19.60
CA THR A 140 -9.35 -5.77 20.93
C THR A 140 -8.11 -5.28 21.65
N SER A 141 -8.36 -4.68 22.81
CA SER A 141 -7.41 -4.20 23.83
C SER A 141 -6.46 -5.27 24.34
#